data_AF-A0A963DMX1-F1
#
_entry.id   AF-A0A963DMX1-F1
#
_cell.length_a   1.000
_cell.length_b   1.000
_cell.length_c   1.000
_cell.angle_alpha   90.00
_cell.angle_beta   90.00
_cell.angle_gamma   90.00
#
_symmetry.space_group_name_H-M   'P 1'
#
loop_
_entity.id
_entity.type
_entity.pdbx_description
1 polymer ?
#
loop_
_entity_poly.entity_id
_entity_poly.type
_entity_poly.pdbx_seq_one_letter_code
_entity_poly.pdbx_strand_id
1 'polypeptide(L)'
;MSQGLLVLNAGSSSIKFSVFALPADGGELELVCRGLQENIGEDNPHFKAFDHAGQVLADIRLTPELGQYRKLGPDHRRRATDPPTTPTTASKTTIYDHQAALRDLLDWLEKTPGLPAVVAAGHRVVHGGEEYSDPQLLTPETVTRLEHFIPL
;
A
#
# COMPACT_ATOMS: atom_id res chain seq x y z
N MET A 1 -17.02 17.66 4.94
CA MET A 1 -15.84 16.84 5.28
C MET A 1 -14.64 17.47 4.60
N SER A 2 -13.47 17.51 5.26
CA SER A 2 -12.23 17.93 4.61
C SER A 2 -11.80 16.90 3.57
N GLN A 3 -11.15 17.36 2.51
CA GLN A 3 -10.56 16.50 1.47
C GLN A 3 -9.11 16.16 1.82
N GLY A 4 -8.65 15.00 1.38
CA GLY A 4 -7.30 14.53 1.67
C GLY A 4 -6.59 13.90 0.48
N LEU A 5 -5.26 14.00 0.51
CA LEU A 5 -4.33 13.35 -0.41
C LEU A 5 -3.66 12.17 0.30
N LEU A 6 -3.81 10.97 -0.25
CA LEU A 6 -3.14 9.76 0.22
C LEU A 6 -1.80 9.57 -0.51
N VAL A 7 -0.69 9.48 0.20
CA VAL A 7 0.62 9.18 -0.37
C VAL A 7 1.00 7.76 -0.02
N LEU A 8 1.36 6.94 -1.02
CA LEU A 8 1.68 5.52 -0.89
C LEU A 8 3.10 5.22 -1.34
N ASN A 9 3.76 4.34 -0.59
CA ASN A 9 5.03 3.73 -0.96
C ASN A 9 4.95 2.22 -0.70
N ALA A 10 4.76 1.44 -1.77
CA ALA A 10 4.69 -0.01 -1.70
C ALA A 10 6.08 -0.61 -1.94
N GLY A 11 6.60 -1.32 -0.95
CA GLY A 11 7.77 -2.20 -1.09
C GLY A 11 7.35 -3.65 -1.27
N SER A 12 8.32 -4.56 -1.35
CA SER A 12 8.06 -5.99 -1.57
C SER A 12 7.23 -6.67 -0.47
N SER A 13 7.26 -6.14 0.76
CA SER A 13 6.57 -6.72 1.93
C SER A 13 5.90 -5.67 2.83
N SER A 14 5.74 -4.44 2.33
CA SER A 14 5.10 -3.37 3.10
C SER A 14 4.44 -2.34 2.21
N ILE A 15 3.46 -1.63 2.77
CA ILE A 15 2.92 -0.40 2.21
C ILE A 15 3.04 0.66 3.31
N LYS A 16 3.84 1.70 3.06
CA LYS A 16 3.88 2.90 3.92
C LYS A 16 2.92 3.92 3.34
N PHE A 17 2.24 4.66 4.22
CA PHE A 17 1.32 5.68 3.79
C PHE A 17 1.39 6.95 4.64
N SER A 18 0.92 8.05 4.07
CA SER A 18 0.62 9.30 4.78
C SER A 18 -0.61 9.94 4.16
N VAL A 19 -1.44 10.56 4.99
CA VAL A 19 -2.62 11.31 4.57
C VAL A 19 -2.40 12.77 4.91
N PHE A 20 -2.57 13.62 3.91
CA PHE A 20 -2.50 15.07 4.06
C PHE A 20 -3.86 15.70 3.85
N ALA A 21 -4.20 16.72 4.63
CA ALA A 21 -5.38 17.53 4.40
C ALA A 21 -5.13 18.49 3.22
N LEU A 22 -6.10 18.62 2.34
CA LEU A 22 -6.11 19.59 1.25
C LEU A 22 -6.75 20.89 1.76
N PRO A 23 -5.99 21.98 1.90
CA PRO A 23 -6.55 23.25 2.32
C PRO A 23 -7.38 23.88 1.20
N ALA A 24 -8.50 24.51 1.56
CA ALA A 24 -9.46 25.05 0.59
C ALA A 24 -8.92 26.27 -0.18
N ASP A 25 -7.94 26.96 0.37
CA ASP A 25 -7.27 28.13 -0.20
C ASP A 25 -6.02 27.78 -1.01
N GLY A 26 -5.70 26.49 -1.16
CA GLY A 26 -4.50 26.04 -1.87
C GLY A 26 -3.20 26.29 -1.10
N GLY A 27 -3.25 26.49 0.22
CA GLY A 27 -2.10 26.56 1.10
C GLY A 27 -1.28 25.26 1.19
N GLU A 28 -0.38 25.19 2.16
CA GLU A 28 0.46 24.01 2.36
C GLU A 28 -0.33 22.79 2.84
N LEU A 29 0.10 21.61 2.40
CA LEU A 29 -0.50 20.35 2.82
C LEU A 29 -0.14 20.04 4.27
N GLU A 30 -1.15 19.80 5.10
CA GLU A 30 -0.95 19.44 6.51
C GLU A 30 -0.99 17.92 6.68
N LEU A 31 0.02 17.35 7.34
CA LEU A 31 0.02 15.93 7.69
C LEU A 31 -1.11 15.67 8.70
N VAL A 32 -2.00 14.74 8.38
CA VAL A 32 -3.09 14.31 9.27
C VAL A 32 -2.68 13.05 10.02
N CYS A 33 -2.26 12.03 9.27
CA CYS A 33 -1.83 10.76 9.84
C CYS A 33 -0.83 10.07 8.90
N ARG A 34 -0.12 9.10 9.45
CA ARG A 34 0.80 8.23 8.70
C ARG A 34 0.81 6.84 9.29
N GLY A 35 1.28 5.89 8.52
CA GLY A 35 1.35 4.52 9.00
C GLY A 35 2.02 3.59 8.02
N LEU A 36 1.87 2.31 8.33
CA LEU A 36 2.38 1.23 7.52
C LEU A 36 1.58 -0.05 7.74
N GLN A 37 1.43 -0.79 6.65
CA GLN A 37 1.23 -2.22 6.67
C GLN A 37 2.61 -2.87 6.48
N GLU A 38 3.04 -3.68 7.44
CA GLU A 38 4.24 -4.50 7.34
C GLU A 38 3.91 -5.99 7.34
N ASN A 39 4.90 -6.80 6.99
CA ASN A 39 4.81 -8.25 6.93
C ASN A 39 3.72 -8.74 5.93
N ILE A 40 3.57 -8.03 4.81
CA ILE A 40 2.75 -8.51 3.68
C ILE A 40 3.39 -9.77 3.11
N GLY A 41 2.57 -10.79 2.87
CA GLY A 41 2.99 -12.11 2.47
C GLY A 41 3.52 -12.97 3.61
N GLU A 42 3.54 -12.50 4.85
CA GLU A 42 3.93 -13.31 6.01
C GLU A 42 2.67 -13.78 6.77
N ASP A 43 2.85 -14.62 7.78
CA ASP A 43 1.76 -15.14 8.63
C ASP A 43 1.33 -14.17 9.74
N ASN A 44 2.05 -13.06 9.94
CA ASN A 44 1.84 -12.08 11.00
C ASN A 44 1.66 -10.61 10.53
N PRO A 45 0.85 -10.34 9.49
CA PRO A 45 0.65 -8.99 8.98
C PRO A 45 0.28 -7.99 10.08
N HIS A 46 0.91 -6.82 10.05
CA HIS A 46 0.78 -5.80 11.09
C HIS A 46 0.48 -4.44 10.48
N PHE A 47 -0.67 -3.90 10.82
CA PHE A 47 -1.05 -2.54 10.51
C PHE A 47 -0.75 -1.61 11.69
N LYS A 48 -0.09 -0.48 11.43
CA LYS A 48 0.05 0.61 12.40
C LYS A 48 -0.29 1.94 11.76
N ALA A 49 -0.94 2.79 12.52
CA ALA A 49 -1.19 4.17 12.15
C ALA A 49 -0.99 5.10 13.34
N PHE A 50 -0.53 6.31 13.04
CA PHE A 50 -0.23 7.36 13.99
C PHE A 50 -0.78 8.69 13.48
N ASP A 51 -1.20 9.56 14.38
CA ASP A 51 -1.57 10.93 14.01
C ASP A 51 -0.33 11.78 13.68
N HIS A 52 -0.56 13.04 13.32
CA HIS A 52 0.49 14.02 13.04
C HIS A 52 1.47 14.24 14.20
N ALA A 53 1.03 14.05 15.45
CA ALA A 53 1.85 14.17 16.66
C ALA A 53 2.60 12.88 17.00
N GLY A 54 2.34 11.78 16.29
CA GLY A 54 2.92 10.46 16.52
C GLY A 54 2.18 9.62 17.57
N GLN A 55 1.00 10.06 18.02
CA GLN A 55 0.14 9.25 18.89
C GLN A 55 -0.49 8.12 18.09
N VAL A 56 -0.58 6.93 18.70
CA VAL A 56 -1.10 5.73 18.03
C VAL A 56 -2.60 5.90 17.77
N LEU A 57 -2.98 5.77 16.50
CA LEU A 57 -4.37 5.68 16.06
C LEU A 57 -4.81 4.23 15.87
N ALA A 58 -3.89 3.36 15.44
CA ALA A 58 -4.13 1.93 15.27
C ALA A 58 -2.84 1.12 15.45
N ASP A 59 -2.97 -0.05 16.06
CA ASP A 59 -1.94 -1.10 16.13
C ASP A 59 -2.67 -2.44 16.07
N ILE A 60 -2.72 -3.05 14.88
CA ILE A 60 -3.61 -4.19 14.57
C ILE A 60 -2.81 -5.34 13.97
N ARG A 61 -2.86 -6.49 14.63
CA ARG A 61 -2.40 -7.77 14.08
C ARG A 61 -3.54 -8.40 13.29
N LEU A 62 -3.36 -8.56 11.99
CA LEU A 62 -4.40 -9.05 11.10
C LEU A 62 -4.41 -10.58 11.10
N THR A 63 -5.61 -11.16 11.17
CA THR A 63 -5.86 -12.60 11.07
C THR A 63 -6.92 -12.83 9.99
N PRO A 64 -6.84 -13.91 9.20
CA PRO A 64 -7.87 -14.19 8.22
C PRO A 64 -9.16 -14.64 8.91
N GLU A 65 -10.30 -14.54 8.22
CA GLU A 65 -11.60 -15.00 8.74
C GLU A 65 -11.61 -16.49 9.10
N LEU A 66 -10.84 -17.31 8.38
CA LEU A 66 -10.69 -18.73 8.61
C LEU A 66 -9.21 -19.09 8.78
N GLY A 67 -8.81 -19.38 10.02
CA GLY A 67 -7.50 -19.93 10.35
C GLY A 67 -6.39 -18.87 10.47
N GLN A 68 -5.24 -19.14 9.84
CA GLN A 68 -4.05 -18.28 9.89
C GLN A 68 -3.58 -17.96 8.48
N TYR A 69 -2.99 -16.77 8.30
CA TYR A 69 -2.30 -16.47 7.06
C TYR A 69 -1.11 -17.42 6.92
N ARG A 70 -0.84 -17.91 5.72
CA ARG A 70 0.40 -18.63 5.45
C ARG A 70 1.45 -17.65 4.98
N LYS A 71 2.69 -17.83 5.45
CA LYS A 71 3.88 -17.26 4.83
C LYS A 71 3.95 -17.65 3.34
N LEU A 72 4.17 -16.66 2.49
CA LEU A 72 4.68 -16.83 1.14
C LEU A 72 6.00 -17.58 1.26
N GLY A 73 6.05 -18.79 0.69
CA GLY A 73 7.28 -19.58 0.68
C GLY A 73 8.47 -18.81 0.09
N PRO A 74 9.69 -19.33 0.26
CA PRO A 74 10.93 -18.67 -0.17
C PRO A 74 10.91 -18.26 -1.67
N ASP A 75 10.14 -18.97 -2.50
CA ASP A 75 10.02 -18.76 -3.95
C ASP A 75 9.16 -17.54 -4.36
N HIS A 76 8.71 -16.71 -3.41
CA HIS A 76 7.87 -15.55 -3.69
C HIS A 76 8.43 -14.18 -3.28
N ARG A 77 9.71 -14.08 -2.88
CA ARG A 77 10.45 -12.81 -3.09
C ARG A 77 10.71 -12.66 -4.59
N ARG A 78 9.62 -12.53 -5.37
CA ARG A 78 9.72 -12.49 -6.82
C ARG A 78 10.26 -11.15 -7.23
N ARG A 79 11.42 -11.18 -7.87
CA ARG A 79 11.82 -10.07 -8.72
C ARG A 79 11.00 -10.17 -10.00
N ALA A 80 10.86 -9.07 -10.73
CA ALA A 80 10.30 -9.07 -12.08
C ALA A 80 10.82 -10.19 -12.99
N THR A 81 12.06 -10.57 -12.75
CA THR A 81 12.89 -11.44 -13.57
C THR A 81 12.65 -12.92 -13.32
N ASP A 82 11.81 -13.29 -12.35
CA ASP A 82 11.64 -14.68 -11.95
C ASP A 82 10.65 -15.43 -12.88
N PRO A 83 10.98 -16.66 -13.33
CA PRO A 83 10.13 -17.41 -14.26
C PRO A 83 8.80 -17.87 -13.62
N PRO A 84 7.74 -18.05 -14.42
CA PRO A 84 6.45 -18.50 -13.91
C PRO A 84 6.56 -19.93 -13.35
N THR A 85 6.07 -20.13 -12.13
CA THR A 85 6.02 -21.44 -11.45
C THR A 85 4.59 -21.93 -11.30
N THR A 86 4.44 -23.24 -11.46
CA THR A 86 3.17 -23.97 -11.42
C THR A 86 2.63 -24.08 -9.97
N PRO A 87 1.34 -23.82 -9.72
CA PRO A 87 0.77 -23.95 -8.38
C PRO A 87 0.66 -25.43 -7.96
N THR A 88 1.13 -25.76 -6.76
CA THR A 88 0.93 -27.08 -6.13
C THR A 88 -0.21 -27.02 -5.11
N THR A 89 -1.12 -27.99 -5.25
CA THR A 89 -2.30 -28.43 -4.46
C THR A 89 -2.68 -27.61 -3.20
N ALA A 90 -3.89 -27.03 -3.23
CA ALA A 90 -4.43 -26.11 -2.23
C ALA A 90 -5.11 -26.79 -1.03
N SER A 91 -4.60 -26.57 0.19
CA SER A 91 -5.49 -26.39 1.35
C SER A 91 -6.00 -24.94 1.34
N LYS A 92 -7.24 -24.68 1.77
CA LYS A 92 -7.83 -23.33 1.85
C LYS A 92 -7.10 -22.49 2.91
N THR A 93 -5.94 -21.96 2.58
CA THR A 93 -5.15 -21.09 3.43
C THR A 93 -4.88 -19.81 2.66
N THR A 94 -5.41 -18.69 3.17
CA THR A 94 -5.36 -17.39 2.51
C THR A 94 -3.97 -16.78 2.67
N ILE A 95 -3.50 -16.11 1.62
CA ILE A 95 -2.29 -15.29 1.61
C ILE A 95 -2.72 -13.84 1.84
N TYR A 96 -2.00 -13.11 2.69
CA TYR A 96 -2.18 -11.68 2.84
C TYR A 96 -1.29 -10.91 1.85
N ASP A 97 -1.85 -10.52 0.70
CA ASP A 97 -1.12 -9.84 -0.38
C ASP A 97 -1.27 -8.31 -0.33
N HIS A 98 -0.60 -7.61 -1.24
CA HIS A 98 -0.67 -6.14 -1.35
C HIS A 98 -2.07 -5.63 -1.66
N GLN A 99 -2.90 -6.41 -2.35
CA GLN A 99 -4.26 -6.02 -2.67
C GLN A 99 -5.14 -6.06 -1.41
N ALA A 100 -4.97 -7.07 -0.57
CA ALA A 100 -5.59 -7.14 0.75
C ALA A 100 -5.10 -6.00 1.65
N ALA A 101 -3.78 -5.76 1.70
CA ALA A 101 -3.20 -4.65 2.44
C ALA A 101 -3.76 -3.28 2.04
N LEU A 102 -3.88 -3.01 0.73
CA LEU A 102 -4.43 -1.75 0.25
C LEU A 102 -5.93 -1.63 0.57
N ARG A 103 -6.71 -2.70 0.42
CA ARG A 103 -8.13 -2.69 0.81
C ARG A 103 -8.30 -2.37 2.30
N ASP A 104 -7.58 -3.07 3.17
CA ASP A 104 -7.67 -2.87 4.61
C ASP A 104 -7.27 -1.44 5.02
N LEU A 105 -6.25 -0.87 4.36
CA LEU A 105 -5.87 0.53 4.54
C LEU A 105 -7.01 1.48 4.14
N LEU A 106 -7.60 1.31 2.96
CA LEU A 106 -8.68 2.19 2.49
C LEU A 106 -9.94 2.07 3.37
N ASP A 107 -10.29 0.84 3.75
CA ASP A 107 -11.37 0.56 4.70
C ASP A 107 -11.14 1.23 6.06
N TRP A 108 -9.91 1.15 6.58
CA TRP A 108 -9.55 1.80 7.84
C TRP A 108 -9.65 3.31 7.73
N LEU A 109 -9.17 3.90 6.63
CA LEU A 109 -9.26 5.35 6.39
C LEU A 109 -10.71 5.83 6.34
N GLU A 110 -11.60 5.10 5.66
CA GLU A 110 -13.01 5.45 5.55
C GLU A 110 -13.75 5.32 6.88
N LYS A 111 -13.45 4.28 7.66
CA LYS A 111 -14.12 3.99 8.94
C LYS A 111 -13.60 4.82 10.11
N THR A 112 -12.43 5.44 10.00
CA THR A 112 -11.80 6.19 11.10
C THR A 112 -12.37 7.60 11.21
N PRO A 113 -13.07 7.94 12.32
CA PRO A 113 -13.63 9.28 12.50
C PRO A 113 -12.55 10.37 12.54
N GLY A 114 -12.84 11.51 11.94
CA GLY A 114 -11.95 12.68 11.98
C GLY A 114 -10.86 12.69 10.90
N LEU A 115 -10.69 11.61 10.13
CA LEU A 115 -9.83 11.63 8.94
C LEU A 115 -10.55 12.30 7.76
N PRO A 116 -9.81 12.99 6.86
CA PRO A 116 -10.38 13.57 5.66
C PRO A 116 -10.78 12.49 4.65
N ALA A 117 -11.74 12.81 3.80
CA ALA A 117 -12.11 11.95 2.68
C ALA A 117 -10.98 11.98 1.64
N VAL A 118 -10.40 10.82 1.32
CA VAL A 118 -9.34 10.70 0.31
C VAL A 118 -9.96 10.95 -1.07
N VAL A 119 -9.47 11.97 -1.77
CA VAL A 119 -9.94 12.35 -3.12
C VAL A 119 -8.90 12.16 -4.21
N ALA A 120 -7.64 11.97 -3.82
CA ALA A 120 -6.52 11.70 -4.72
C ALA A 120 -5.47 10.85 -4.02
N ALA A 121 -4.64 10.17 -4.81
CA ALA A 121 -3.50 9.44 -4.31
C ALA A 121 -2.23 9.71 -5.12
N GLY A 122 -1.10 9.85 -4.43
CA GLY A 122 0.24 9.84 -5.01
C GLY A 122 0.93 8.51 -4.70
N HIS A 123 1.63 7.93 -5.67
CA HIS A 123 2.34 6.66 -5.50
C HIS A 123 3.81 6.81 -5.88
N ARG A 124 4.71 6.35 -5.01
CA ARG A 124 6.14 6.30 -5.32
C ARG A 124 6.43 5.15 -6.29
N VAL A 125 6.79 5.50 -7.52
CA VAL A 125 7.37 4.57 -8.50
C VAL A 125 8.89 4.59 -8.34
N VAL A 126 9.51 3.41 -8.25
CA VAL A 126 10.97 3.30 -8.00
C VAL A 126 11.79 3.62 -9.24
N HIS A 127 11.39 3.10 -10.41
CA HIS A 127 12.13 3.27 -11.66
C HIS A 127 11.18 3.73 -12.78
N GLY A 128 11.51 4.86 -13.42
CA GLY A 128 10.77 5.44 -14.55
C GLY A 128 11.42 5.21 -15.91
N GLY A 129 12.52 4.46 -15.95
CA GLY A 129 13.35 4.31 -17.14
C GLY A 129 14.07 5.62 -17.45
N GLU A 130 14.43 5.81 -18.72
CA GLU A 130 14.86 7.12 -19.23
C GLU A 130 13.66 8.02 -19.59
N GLU A 131 12.44 7.51 -19.46
CA GLU A 131 11.22 8.14 -20.00
C GLU A 131 10.48 8.98 -18.96
N TYR A 132 10.57 8.64 -17.68
CA TYR A 132 9.86 9.34 -16.62
C TYR A 132 10.82 9.81 -15.52
N SER A 133 11.01 11.13 -15.43
CA SER A 133 11.75 11.81 -14.36
C SER A 133 10.89 12.69 -13.47
N ASP A 134 9.70 13.07 -13.93
CA ASP A 134 8.80 14.01 -13.25
C ASP A 134 7.49 13.33 -12.83
N PRO A 135 6.77 13.85 -11.82
CA PRO A 135 5.46 13.32 -11.43
C PRO A 135 4.48 13.28 -12.62
N GLN A 136 3.86 12.12 -12.83
CA GLN A 136 2.88 11.90 -13.90
C GLN A 136 1.52 11.50 -13.32
N LEU A 137 0.45 11.91 -13.98
CA LEU A 137 -0.86 11.30 -13.76
C LEU A 137 -0.81 9.86 -14.28
N LEU A 138 -1.14 8.89 -13.43
CA LEU A 138 -1.20 7.50 -13.86
C LEU A 138 -2.36 7.28 -14.81
N THR A 139 -2.05 6.78 -16.01
CA THR A 139 -3.01 6.28 -16.98
C THR A 139 -2.76 4.78 -17.21
N PRO A 140 -3.71 4.03 -17.80
CA PRO A 140 -3.47 2.63 -18.15
C PRO A 140 -2.22 2.43 -19.03
N GLU A 141 -1.98 3.34 -19.97
CA GLU A 141 -0.80 3.32 -20.84
C GLU A 141 0.49 3.49 -20.04
N THR A 142 0.55 4.48 -19.14
CA THR A 142 1.72 4.68 -18.27
C THR A 142 1.96 3.46 -17.40
N VAL A 143 0.92 2.81 -16.88
CA VAL A 143 1.07 1.57 -16.09
C VAL A 143 1.68 0.46 -16.93
N THR A 144 1.14 0.18 -18.13
CA THR A 144 1.71 -0.81 -19.05
C THR A 144 3.16 -0.47 -19.42
N ARG A 145 3.49 0.81 -19.56
CA ARG A 145 4.88 1.22 -19.84
C ARG A 145 5.80 0.94 -18.67
N LEU A 146 5.40 1.26 -17.44
CA LEU A 146 6.17 1.00 -16.23
C LEU A 146 6.45 -0.50 -16.01
N GLU A 147 5.56 -1.40 -16.46
CA GLU A 147 5.79 -2.85 -16.40
C GLU A 147 7.03 -3.31 -17.19
N HIS A 148 7.47 -2.55 -18.20
CA HIS A 148 8.68 -2.86 -18.96
C HIS A 148 9.97 -2.56 -18.18
N PHE A 149 9.90 -1.74 -17.11
CA PHE A 149 11.05 -1.34 -16.31
C PHE A 149 11.28 -2.23 -15.09
N ILE A 150 10.39 -3.19 -14.80
CA ILE A 150 10.52 -4.04 -13.61
C ILE A 150 11.85 -4.86 -13.62
N PRO A 151 12.44 -5.26 -14.76
CA PRO A 151 13.75 -5.94 -14.76
C PRO A 151 14.97 -5.07 -14.34
N LEU A 152 14.81 -3.75 -14.22
CA LEU A 152 15.88 -2.81 -13.86
C LEU A 152 16.08 -2.74 -12.34
#